data_AF-A0A7X7HQS7-F1
#
_entry.id   AF-A0A7X7HQS7-F1
#
_cell.length_a   1.000
_cell.length_b   1.000
_cell.length_c   1.000
_cell.angle_alpha   90.00
_cell.angle_beta   90.00
_cell.angle_gamma   90.00
#
_symmetry.space_group_name_H-M   'P 1'
#
loop_
_entity.id
_entity.type
_entity.pdbx_description
1 polymer ?
#
loop_
_entity_poly.entity_id
_entity_poly.type
_entity_poly.pdbx_seq_one_letter_code
_entity_poly.pdbx_strand_id
1 'polypeptide(L)'
;MSADATTVPAPAGDTHADEHHGATDGLFVKTAIILAIITAIEVAWSYLPWSDWGDGTAMVLIEVGGLIIMMGVKFVIVASVFMHLRFDSKVLTRVFYAGLALAIAVYVGTLATFEFFTGGHSWN
;
A
#
# COMPACT_ATOMS: atom_id res chain seq x y z
N MET A 1 -59.46 41.24 -27.86
CA MET A 1 -58.61 41.43 -26.67
C MET A 1 -58.38 40.05 -26.07
N SER A 2 -57.48 39.25 -26.68
CA SER A 2 -57.15 37.90 -26.21
C SER A 2 -56.02 38.00 -25.19
N ALA A 3 -56.25 37.46 -23.99
CA ALA A 3 -55.21 37.20 -23.02
C ALA A 3 -54.40 35.99 -23.50
N ASP A 4 -53.26 36.26 -24.15
CA ASP A 4 -52.23 35.25 -24.40
C ASP A 4 -51.42 35.11 -23.11
N ALA A 5 -51.79 34.13 -22.30
CA ALA A 5 -51.00 33.72 -21.14
C ALA A 5 -49.74 33.04 -21.67
N THR A 6 -48.66 33.80 -21.75
CA THR A 6 -47.31 33.28 -21.99
C THR A 6 -46.99 32.26 -20.91
N THR A 7 -47.14 30.99 -21.24
CA THR A 7 -46.72 29.86 -20.43
C THR A 7 -45.20 29.84 -20.42
N VAL A 8 -44.62 30.39 -19.35
CA VAL A 8 -43.20 30.25 -19.06
C VAL A 8 -42.94 28.75 -18.86
N PRO A 9 -42.09 28.08 -19.66
CA PRO A 9 -41.68 26.72 -19.34
C PRO A 9 -40.86 26.82 -18.05
N ALA A 10 -41.35 26.18 -16.99
CA ALA A 10 -40.55 25.93 -15.80
C ALA A 10 -39.25 25.24 -16.25
N PRO A 11 -38.07 25.57 -15.67
CA PRO A 11 -36.90 24.73 -15.87
C PRO A 11 -37.29 23.34 -15.39
N ALA A 12 -37.39 22.40 -16.34
CA ALA A 12 -37.40 20.99 -16.02
C ALA A 12 -36.15 20.79 -15.17
N GLY A 13 -36.35 20.56 -13.87
CA GLY A 13 -35.26 20.29 -12.96
C GLY A 13 -34.44 19.18 -13.58
N ASP A 14 -33.17 19.50 -13.89
CA ASP A 14 -32.17 18.55 -14.31
C ASP A 14 -32.23 17.37 -13.34
N THR A 15 -32.83 16.29 -13.82
CA THR A 15 -32.67 14.99 -13.22
C THR A 15 -31.18 14.68 -13.37
N HIS A 16 -30.41 14.96 -12.31
CA HIS A 16 -29.07 14.41 -12.12
C HIS A 16 -29.20 12.90 -11.91
N ALA A 17 -29.63 12.21 -12.97
CA ALA A 17 -29.57 10.78 -13.12
C ALA A 17 -28.39 10.51 -14.05
N ASP A 18 -27.40 9.82 -13.48
CA ASP A 18 -26.48 8.95 -14.19
C ASP A 18 -25.44 9.59 -15.12
N GLU A 19 -24.34 10.07 -14.53
CA GLU A 19 -23.03 10.00 -15.19
C GLU A 19 -22.01 9.25 -14.29
N HIS A 20 -22.04 7.92 -14.43
CA HIS A 20 -20.92 6.96 -14.46
C HIS A 20 -19.46 7.45 -14.22
N HIS A 21 -19.15 8.13 -13.12
CA HIS A 21 -17.76 8.41 -12.70
C HIS A 21 -17.14 7.36 -11.75
N GLY A 22 -17.90 6.31 -11.37
CA GLY A 22 -17.47 5.34 -10.35
C GLY A 22 -16.51 4.22 -10.79
N ALA A 23 -16.18 4.11 -12.08
CA ALA A 23 -15.37 2.97 -12.58
C ALA A 23 -13.90 3.03 -12.13
N THR A 24 -13.35 4.23 -11.93
CA THR A 24 -11.95 4.43 -11.50
C THR A 24 -11.86 4.55 -9.98
N ASP A 25 -12.77 5.30 -9.34
CA ASP A 25 -12.83 5.45 -7.87
C ASP A 25 -13.10 4.12 -7.16
N GLY A 26 -13.94 3.27 -7.74
CA GLY A 26 -14.26 1.96 -7.17
C GLY A 26 -13.03 1.05 -7.00
N LEU A 27 -12.02 1.18 -7.87
CA LEU A 27 -10.78 0.41 -7.73
C LEU A 27 -9.93 0.90 -6.55
N PHE A 28 -9.81 2.21 -6.37
CA PHE A 28 -9.08 2.79 -5.24
C PHE A 28 -9.77 2.45 -3.92
N VAL A 29 -11.09 2.59 -3.84
CA VAL A 29 -11.88 2.24 -2.65
C VAL A 29 -11.74 0.75 -2.33
N LYS A 30 -11.87 -0.13 -3.33
CA LYS A 30 -11.69 -1.58 -3.13
C LYS A 30 -10.27 -1.91 -2.65
N THR A 31 -9.25 -1.25 -3.20
CA THR A 31 -7.86 -1.45 -2.78
C THR A 31 -7.60 -0.92 -1.36
N ALA A 32 -8.20 0.21 -1.00
CA ALA A 32 -8.14 0.75 0.36
C ALA A 32 -8.75 -0.22 1.39
N ILE A 33 -9.90 -0.82 1.06
CA ILE A 33 -10.54 -1.84 1.91
C ILE A 33 -9.62 -3.06 2.07
N ILE A 34 -9.01 -3.54 0.98
CA ILE A 34 -8.06 -4.66 1.04
C ILE A 34 -6.87 -4.31 1.94
N LEU A 35 -6.27 -3.13 1.79
CA LEU A 35 -5.18 -2.67 2.64
C LEU A 35 -5.58 -2.55 4.11
N ALA A 36 -6.79 -2.06 4.39
CA ALA A 36 -7.32 -1.97 5.74
C ALA A 36 -7.46 -3.36 6.38
N ILE A 37 -7.96 -4.35 5.64
CA ILE A 37 -8.07 -5.74 6.11
C ILE A 37 -6.70 -6.33 6.39
N ILE A 38 -5.74 -6.21 5.46
CA ILE A 38 -4.37 -6.70 5.66
C ILE A 38 -3.74 -6.02 6.88
N THR A 39 -4.04 -4.75 7.12
CA THR A 39 -3.54 -4.02 8.29
C THR A 39 -4.18 -4.47 9.59
N ALA A 40 -5.48 -4.73 9.61
CA ALA A 40 -6.13 -5.31 10.78
C ALA A 40 -5.57 -6.71 11.11
N ILE A 41 -5.32 -7.53 10.09
CA ILE A 41 -4.69 -8.85 10.26
C ILE A 41 -3.29 -8.72 10.85
N GLU A 42 -2.48 -7.79 10.35
CA GLU A 42 -1.13 -7.56 10.85
C GLU A 42 -1.10 -7.07 12.30
N VAL A 43 -2.00 -6.14 12.65
CA VAL A 43 -2.15 -5.67 14.02
C VAL A 43 -2.52 -6.85 14.93
N ALA A 44 -3.50 -7.67 14.52
CA ALA A 44 -3.85 -8.88 15.26
C ALA A 44 -2.67 -9.86 15.39
N TRP A 45 -1.90 -10.06 14.32
CA TRP A 45 -0.69 -10.90 14.31
C TRP A 45 0.38 -10.39 15.29
N SER A 46 0.58 -9.08 15.36
CA SER A 46 1.55 -8.45 16.29
C SER A 46 1.16 -8.56 17.77
N TYR A 47 -0.12 -8.80 18.06
CA TYR A 47 -0.61 -8.99 19.44
C TYR A 47 -0.71 -10.47 19.84
N LEU A 48 -0.41 -11.41 18.94
CA LEU A 48 -0.39 -12.82 19.32
C LEU A 48 0.77 -13.05 20.31
N PRO A 49 0.56 -13.86 21.37
CA PRO A 49 1.59 -14.14 22.36
C PRO A 49 2.58 -15.19 21.81
N TRP A 50 3.41 -14.78 20.85
CA TRP A 50 4.40 -15.64 20.19
C TRP A 50 5.39 -16.28 21.19
N SER A 51 5.68 -15.58 22.30
CA SER A 51 6.50 -16.09 23.41
C SER A 51 5.91 -17.31 24.11
N ASP A 52 4.59 -17.39 24.19
CA ASP A 52 3.91 -18.47 24.92
C ASP A 52 3.85 -19.77 24.09
N TRP A 53 4.12 -19.68 22.78
CA TRP A 53 4.04 -20.81 21.84
C TRP A 53 5.39 -21.53 21.67
N GLY A 54 6.47 -20.96 22.20
CA GLY A 54 7.77 -21.61 22.32
C GLY A 54 8.95 -20.63 22.31
N ASP A 55 9.86 -20.77 23.27
CA ASP A 55 11.09 -19.98 23.41
C ASP A 55 12.18 -20.42 22.40
N GLY A 56 11.92 -20.21 21.11
CA GLY A 56 12.86 -20.51 20.04
C GLY A 56 13.11 -19.30 19.15
N THR A 57 14.37 -19.11 18.74
CA THR A 57 14.74 -18.15 17.68
C THR A 57 13.91 -18.36 16.40
N ALA A 58 13.45 -19.58 16.15
CA ALA A 58 12.52 -19.89 15.06
C ALA A 58 11.17 -19.17 15.17
N MET A 59 10.60 -19.01 16.38
CA MET A 59 9.31 -18.31 16.56
C MET A 59 9.45 -16.82 16.33
N VAL A 60 10.54 -16.21 16.80
CA VAL A 60 10.87 -14.80 16.53
C VAL A 60 11.03 -14.55 15.03
N LEU A 61 11.68 -15.47 14.30
CA LEU A 61 11.81 -15.36 12.85
C LEU A 61 10.47 -15.46 12.12
N ILE A 62 9.52 -16.25 12.62
CA ILE A 62 8.17 -16.36 12.04
C ILE A 62 7.36 -15.11 12.33
N GLU A 63 7.40 -14.59 13.55
CA GLU A 63 6.73 -13.35 13.95
C GLU A 63 7.24 -12.18 13.10
N VAL A 64 8.54 -11.87 13.22
CA VAL A 64 9.15 -10.72 12.55
C VAL A 64 9.16 -10.92 11.03
N GLY A 65 9.49 -12.12 10.55
CA GLY A 65 9.49 -12.43 9.12
C GLY A 65 8.11 -12.31 8.50
N GLY A 66 7.06 -12.79 9.19
CA GLY A 66 5.67 -12.64 8.75
C GLY A 66 5.25 -11.17 8.63
N LEU A 67 5.59 -10.36 9.63
CA LEU A 67 5.31 -8.92 9.63
C LEU A 67 6.05 -8.19 8.50
N ILE A 68 7.32 -8.51 8.26
CA ILE A 68 8.12 -7.93 7.16
C ILE A 68 7.53 -8.30 5.79
N ILE A 69 7.05 -9.53 5.62
CA ILE A 69 6.40 -9.94 4.36
C ILE A 69 5.09 -9.18 4.17
N MET A 70 4.23 -9.07 5.19
CA MET A 70 2.98 -8.31 5.13
C MET A 70 3.24 -6.83 4.81
N MET A 71 4.26 -6.22 5.42
CA MET A 71 4.73 -4.87 5.09
C MET A 71 5.11 -4.73 3.62
N GLY A 72 5.91 -5.66 3.10
CA GLY A 72 6.31 -5.69 1.69
C GLY A 72 5.11 -5.80 0.75
N VAL A 73 4.14 -6.67 1.07
CA VAL A 73 2.91 -6.84 0.29
C VAL A 73 2.11 -5.54 0.25
N LYS A 74 1.86 -4.89 1.39
CA LYS A 74 1.16 -3.60 1.44
C LYS A 74 1.89 -2.53 0.63
N PHE A 75 3.20 -2.46 0.76
CA PHE A 75 4.02 -1.53 0.00
C PHE A 75 3.84 -1.72 -1.51
N VAL A 76 3.86 -2.95 -2.01
CA VAL A 76 3.66 -3.24 -3.44
C VAL A 76 2.23 -2.90 -3.89
N ILE A 77 1.22 -3.19 -3.07
CA ILE A 77 -0.18 -2.83 -3.37
C ILE A 77 -0.34 -1.31 -3.47
N VAL A 78 0.22 -0.56 -2.50
CA VAL A 78 0.20 0.90 -2.46
C VAL A 78 0.95 1.49 -3.66
N ALA A 79 2.17 1.01 -3.93
CA ALA A 79 2.95 1.47 -5.07
C ALA A 79 2.20 1.19 -6.39
N SER A 80 1.65 0.00 -6.57
CA SER A 80 0.99 -0.39 -7.82
C SER A 80 -0.29 0.40 -8.09
N VAL A 81 -1.11 0.65 -7.07
CA VAL A 81 -2.43 1.27 -7.23
C VAL A 81 -2.43 2.74 -6.84
N PHE A 82 -2.05 3.08 -5.62
CA PHE A 82 -2.16 4.45 -5.08
C PHE A 82 -1.06 5.40 -5.58
N MET A 83 0.12 4.89 -5.96
CA MET A 83 1.14 5.71 -6.63
C MET A 83 0.96 5.77 -8.16
N HIS A 84 -0.16 5.28 -8.70
CA HIS A 84 -0.49 5.29 -10.12
C HIS A 84 0.45 4.51 -11.05
N LEU A 85 1.44 3.76 -10.54
CA LEU A 85 2.40 3.01 -11.36
C LEU A 85 1.76 2.05 -12.37
N ARG A 86 0.60 1.46 -12.06
CA ARG A 86 -0.17 0.61 -12.99
C ARG A 86 -0.84 1.39 -14.13
N PHE A 87 -1.17 2.66 -13.90
CA PHE A 87 -1.87 3.54 -14.85
C PHE A 87 -0.92 4.48 -15.60
N ASP A 88 0.32 4.58 -15.15
CA ASP A 88 1.37 5.39 -15.76
C ASP A 88 2.27 4.58 -16.71
N SER A 89 3.17 5.27 -17.39
CA SER A 89 4.13 4.69 -18.31
C SER A 89 5.06 3.68 -17.62
N LYS A 90 5.36 2.58 -18.34
CA LYS A 90 6.29 1.52 -17.88
C LYS A 90 7.69 2.02 -17.52
N VAL A 91 8.03 3.26 -17.88
CA VAL A 91 9.29 3.92 -17.53
C VAL A 91 9.31 4.29 -16.05
N LEU A 92 8.24 4.93 -15.54
CA LEU A 92 8.15 5.28 -14.12
C LEU A 92 8.13 4.06 -13.22
N THR A 93 7.51 2.97 -13.69
CA THR A 93 7.61 1.66 -13.03
C THR A 93 9.03 1.14 -12.94
N ARG A 94 9.79 1.17 -14.04
CA ARG A 94 11.18 0.72 -14.04
C ARG A 94 12.07 1.57 -13.14
N VAL A 95 11.92 2.89 -13.17
CA VAL A 95 12.72 3.82 -12.34
C VAL A 95 12.43 3.61 -10.86
N PHE A 96 11.15 3.43 -10.48
CA PHE A 96 10.77 3.16 -9.10
C PHE A 96 11.37 1.84 -8.57
N TYR A 97 11.19 0.74 -9.32
CA TYR A 97 11.76 -0.55 -8.92
C TYR A 97 13.28 -0.57 -8.96
N ALA A 98 13.92 0.19 -9.86
CA ALA A 98 15.37 0.38 -9.85
C ALA A 98 15.82 1.13 -8.59
N GLY A 99 15.10 2.17 -8.16
CA GLY A 99 15.34 2.86 -6.90
C GLY A 99 15.15 1.94 -5.68
N LEU A 100 14.11 1.11 -5.67
CA LEU A 100 13.88 0.11 -4.61
C LEU A 100 15.02 -0.92 -4.55
N ALA A 101 15.43 -1.47 -5.69
CA ALA A 101 16.54 -2.42 -5.78
C ALA A 101 17.86 -1.79 -5.32
N LEU A 102 18.12 -0.55 -5.74
CA LEU A 102 19.29 0.22 -5.30
C LEU A 102 19.27 0.45 -3.79
N ALA A 103 18.12 0.83 -3.22
CA ALA A 103 17.98 1.04 -1.78
C ALA A 103 18.27 -0.25 -0.98
N ILE A 104 17.73 -1.38 -1.42
CA ILE A 104 18.02 -2.69 -0.82
C ILE A 104 19.51 -3.02 -0.93
N ALA A 105 20.12 -2.82 -2.11
CA ALA A 105 21.54 -3.10 -2.33
C ALA A 105 22.44 -2.24 -1.42
N VAL A 106 22.16 -0.94 -1.31
CA VAL A 106 22.90 -0.03 -0.42
C VAL A 106 22.71 -0.44 1.04
N TYR A 107 21.49 -0.71 1.47
CA TYR A 107 21.20 -1.15 2.84
C TYR A 107 21.98 -2.43 3.21
N VAL A 108 21.90 -3.46 2.37
CA VAL A 108 22.64 -4.71 2.59
C VAL A 108 24.15 -4.49 2.57
N GLY A 109 24.66 -3.65 1.66
CA GLY A 109 26.08 -3.31 1.62
C GLY A 109 26.57 -2.61 2.89
N THR A 110 25.76 -1.71 3.46
CA THR A 110 26.08 -1.06 4.73
C THR A 110 26.04 -2.04 5.90
N LEU A 111 25.03 -2.92 5.98
CA LEU A 111 24.95 -3.95 7.01
C LEU A 111 26.14 -4.90 6.96
N ALA A 112 26.52 -5.35 5.77
CA ALA A 112 27.71 -6.19 5.58
C ALA A 112 28.96 -5.48 6.11
N THR A 113 29.13 -4.19 5.82
CA THR A 113 30.27 -3.40 6.31
C THR A 113 30.33 -3.36 7.84
N PHE A 114 29.19 -3.15 8.53
CA PHE A 114 29.14 -3.09 10.00
C PHE A 114 29.32 -4.45 10.70
N GLU A 115 28.75 -5.53 10.15
CA GLU A 115 28.98 -6.90 10.64
C GLU A 115 30.47 -7.27 10.57
N PHE A 116 31.13 -7.01 9.44
CA PHE A 116 32.56 -7.27 9.29
C PHE A 116 33.45 -6.37 10.16
N PHE A 117 33.01 -5.14 10.48
CA PHE A 117 33.78 -4.22 11.32
C PHE A 117 33.62 -4.48 12.83
N THR A 118 32.50 -5.08 13.26
CA THR A 118 32.21 -5.36 14.68
C THR A 118 32.84 -6.67 15.16
N GLY A 119 33.08 -7.64 14.27
CA GLY A 119 33.71 -8.93 14.62
C GLY A 119 35.23 -8.90 14.83
N GLY A 120 35.88 -7.73 14.74
CA GLY A 120 37.34 -7.59 14.59
C GLY A 120 38.09 -6.85 15.71
N HIS A 121 37.63 -6.89 16.96
CA HIS A 121 38.36 -6.27 18.08
C HIS A 121 38.44 -7.19 19.31
N SER A 122 39.19 -8.29 19.19
CA SER A 122 39.76 -8.96 20.36
C SER A 122 41.01 -8.18 20.78
N TRP A 123 40.86 -7.25 21.72
CA TRP A 123 42.00 -6.72 22.46
C TRP A 123 42.08 -7.47 23.79
N ASN A 124 43.17 -8.22 23.89
CA ASN A 124 43.86 -8.66 25.09
C ASN A 124 43.72 -7.72 26.29
#